data_AF-A0A4T0WY10-F1
#
_entry.id   AF-A0A4T0WY10-F1
#
_cell.length_a   1.000
_cell.length_b   1.000
_cell.length_c   1.000
_cell.angle_alpha   90.00
_cell.angle_beta   90.00
_cell.angle_gamma   90.00
#
_symmetry.space_group_name_H-M   'P 1'
#
loop_
_entity.id
_entity.type
_entity.pdbx_description
1 polymer ?
#
loop_
_entity_poly.entity_id
_entity_poly.type
_entity_poly.pdbx_seq_one_letter_code
_entity_poly.pdbx_strand_id
1 'polypeptide(L)'
;MIWRSLVTKTSLNVLHRSLIRTFFQSSPIKNTPWYLNPEESSISSSPLTQVEIPKFPTDHPETLENLVLYLANDLGLTDLKIFDMRNKATDDSTEGAYDISDFMIIGTGKSAKHIQKASSELDYYIKHNLHKLPITEGILKSGKLAKYHRRLQRKGKTAPNYSKYDYGSSPNTWVMTDTKTDGIIIHMLTSERRNDLNLEYLWSDPSDKHLYKKSSRRVISDDIFSGVRYFHTSRVAKFDKFNLSSENYINQFSLLMKNHKLDSSTTPLSKLEDHLDLMYASGFPLDFDTLYNYFKTVVESEEFDMVADNLIFLFMKRQKFLHKLVQNYNIQLTDEQLLKLIPLLIIATSQFNNPSFLTMKKITEAPDLNYKDIFSHSSILPQIETFSRIIANSVLDEHRELKRSIDLLLLTVYANRSNWRHFFRVLRFALHRNDYQVLQSGLVLISASDDVKVVSKFEQDYLPLLIIAGIPDELTVHRDKVYRIANGKK
;
A
#
# COMPACT_ATOMS: atom_id res chain seq x y z
N MET A 1 -19.41 -8.89 -18.06
CA MET A 1 -20.85 -8.50 -18.21
C MET A 1 -21.79 -9.21 -17.23
N ILE A 2 -21.32 -10.15 -16.39
CA ILE A 2 -22.19 -11.04 -15.59
C ILE A 2 -22.33 -10.61 -14.11
N TRP A 3 -21.42 -9.78 -13.59
CA TRP A 3 -21.53 -9.26 -12.21
C TRP A 3 -22.54 -8.11 -12.01
N ARG A 4 -22.96 -7.44 -13.09
CA ARG A 4 -24.05 -6.45 -13.05
C ARG A 4 -25.43 -7.07 -12.83
N SER A 5 -25.58 -8.38 -12.96
CA SER A 5 -26.86 -9.08 -12.77
C SER A 5 -27.33 -9.11 -11.30
N LEU A 6 -26.46 -8.78 -10.35
CA LEU A 6 -26.76 -8.74 -8.92
C LEU A 6 -27.25 -7.37 -8.41
N VAL A 7 -27.24 -6.34 -9.27
CA VAL A 7 -27.85 -5.04 -8.96
C VAL A 7 -29.04 -4.86 -9.89
N THR A 8 -30.22 -4.99 -9.30
CA THR A 8 -31.51 -4.78 -9.94
C THR A 8 -31.55 -3.46 -10.72
N LYS A 9 -31.82 -3.57 -12.02
CA LYS A 9 -32.19 -2.46 -12.91
C LYS A 9 -33.54 -1.87 -12.47
N THR A 10 -33.58 -1.05 -11.42
CA THR A 10 -34.77 -0.20 -11.16
C THR A 10 -34.52 1.02 -10.25
N SER A 11 -33.43 1.11 -9.48
CA SER A 11 -33.24 2.25 -8.53
C SER A 11 -32.25 3.34 -8.97
N LEU A 12 -31.42 3.11 -9.98
CA LEU A 12 -30.42 4.11 -10.45
C LEU A 12 -30.99 5.19 -11.39
N ASN A 13 -32.16 4.97 -11.99
CA ASN A 13 -32.76 5.94 -12.92
C ASN A 13 -33.62 7.02 -12.24
N VAL A 14 -33.86 6.93 -10.92
CA VAL A 14 -34.66 7.91 -10.17
C VAL A 14 -33.75 8.95 -9.49
N LEU A 15 -32.55 8.57 -9.04
CA LEU A 15 -31.59 9.50 -8.41
C LEU A 15 -30.80 10.35 -9.42
N HIS A 16 -30.59 9.85 -10.64
CA HIS A 16 -29.89 10.62 -11.69
C HIS A 16 -30.76 11.73 -12.30
N ARG A 17 -32.09 11.68 -12.12
CA ARG A 17 -33.02 12.73 -12.58
C ARG A 17 -33.39 13.76 -11.51
N SER A 18 -33.14 13.49 -10.22
CA SER A 18 -33.40 14.47 -9.14
C SER A 18 -32.20 15.39 -8.86
N LEU A 19 -30.96 14.95 -9.10
CA LEU A 19 -29.75 15.74 -8.82
C LEU A 19 -29.39 16.78 -9.90
N ILE A 20 -29.97 16.69 -11.10
CA ILE A 20 -29.73 17.67 -12.18
C ILE A 20 -30.70 18.87 -12.10
N ARG A 21 -31.74 18.81 -11.26
CA ARG A 21 -32.78 19.86 -11.20
C ARG A 21 -32.64 20.86 -10.05
N THR A 22 -31.67 20.68 -9.15
CA THR A 22 -31.50 21.53 -7.96
C THR A 22 -30.30 22.49 -8.03
N PHE A 23 -29.55 22.54 -9.14
CA PHE A 23 -28.39 23.44 -9.30
C PHE A 23 -28.62 24.68 -10.19
N PHE A 24 -29.85 24.92 -10.66
CA PHE A 24 -30.17 26.15 -11.38
C PHE A 24 -31.27 26.93 -10.68
N GLN A 25 -30.86 27.69 -9.67
CA GLN A 25 -31.58 28.88 -9.24
C GLN A 25 -30.62 30.05 -9.41
N SER A 26 -30.63 30.63 -10.61
CA SER A 26 -29.87 31.82 -10.97
C SER A 26 -30.44 33.04 -10.25
N SER A 27 -29.69 33.60 -9.32
CA SER A 27 -29.74 35.03 -9.00
C SER A 27 -29.25 35.84 -10.23
N PRO A 28 -29.69 37.09 -10.41
CA PRO A 28 -29.47 37.83 -11.65
C PRO A 28 -27.98 38.06 -11.89
N ILE A 29 -27.57 37.70 -13.09
CA ILE A 29 -26.20 37.70 -13.59
C ILE A 29 -25.69 39.15 -13.68
N LYS A 30 -24.71 39.52 -12.84
CA LYS A 30 -23.74 40.55 -13.23
C LYS A 30 -22.90 39.95 -14.35
N ASN A 31 -23.14 40.40 -15.57
CA ASN A 31 -22.62 39.83 -16.81
C ASN A 31 -21.21 40.33 -17.13
N THR A 32 -20.33 40.36 -16.12
CA THR A 32 -18.92 40.74 -16.28
C THR A 32 -18.07 39.57 -15.80
N PRO A 33 -17.24 38.96 -16.68
CA PRO A 33 -16.35 37.87 -16.30
C PRO A 33 -15.40 38.29 -15.18
N TRP A 34 -15.09 37.37 -14.26
CA TRP A 34 -14.27 37.62 -13.06
C TRP A 34 -12.89 38.24 -13.35
N TYR A 35 -12.33 38.02 -14.54
CA TYR A 35 -11.05 38.58 -14.98
C TYR A 35 -11.12 40.05 -15.44
N LEU A 36 -12.32 40.65 -15.51
CA LEU A 36 -12.56 42.05 -15.89
C LEU A 36 -13.03 42.93 -14.71
N ASN A 37 -13.15 42.37 -13.50
CA ASN A 37 -13.51 43.10 -12.29
C ASN A 37 -12.23 43.53 -11.55
N PRO A 38 -11.83 44.82 -11.59
CA PRO A 38 -10.61 45.30 -10.92
C PRO A 38 -10.66 45.20 -9.38
N GLU A 39 -11.86 45.07 -8.80
CA GLU A 39 -12.09 44.87 -7.36
C GLU A 39 -11.96 43.40 -6.92
N GLU A 40 -12.10 42.44 -7.84
CA GLU A 40 -12.03 40.99 -7.57
C GLU A 40 -10.80 40.33 -8.20
N SER A 41 -10.09 41.03 -9.09
CA SER A 41 -8.72 40.65 -9.40
C SER A 41 -7.97 40.70 -8.08
N SER A 42 -7.62 39.52 -7.55
CA SER A 42 -6.56 39.42 -6.58
C SER A 42 -5.44 40.25 -7.16
N ILE A 43 -5.17 41.41 -6.55
CA ILE A 43 -3.85 42.00 -6.60
C ILE A 43 -3.02 40.89 -5.97
N SER A 44 -2.59 39.96 -6.81
CA SER A 44 -1.48 39.10 -6.54
C SER A 44 -0.32 40.08 -6.56
N SER A 45 -0.17 40.81 -5.46
CA SER A 45 1.12 40.81 -4.81
C SER A 45 1.42 39.33 -4.62
N SER A 46 1.98 38.70 -5.65
CA SER A 46 2.91 37.62 -5.42
C SER A 46 3.76 38.16 -4.28
N PRO A 47 3.75 37.56 -3.08
CA PRO A 47 4.73 37.92 -2.10
C PRO A 47 6.04 37.52 -2.78
N LEU A 48 6.67 38.46 -3.47
CA LEU A 48 8.10 38.44 -3.72
C LEU A 48 8.64 38.18 -2.33
N THR A 49 9.03 36.92 -2.13
CA THR A 49 9.42 36.39 -0.85
C THR A 49 10.50 37.35 -0.37
N GLN A 50 10.17 38.22 0.59
CA GLN A 50 11.17 39.10 1.17
C GLN A 50 12.16 38.15 1.81
N VAL A 51 13.30 37.97 1.15
CA VAL A 51 14.34 37.07 1.62
C VAL A 51 14.88 37.72 2.88
N GLU A 52 14.74 37.05 4.01
CA GLU A 52 15.29 37.52 5.28
C GLU A 52 16.82 37.60 5.15
N ILE A 53 17.36 38.82 5.22
CA ILE A 53 18.79 39.05 5.21
C ILE A 53 19.33 38.70 6.61
N PRO A 54 20.30 37.78 6.73
CA PRO A 54 20.85 37.40 8.02
C PRO A 54 21.61 38.55 8.68
N LYS A 55 21.73 38.50 10.01
CA LYS A 55 22.57 39.46 10.75
C LYS A 55 24.04 39.24 10.42
N PHE A 56 24.75 40.31 10.11
CA PHE A 56 26.18 40.25 9.81
C PHE A 56 27.03 40.14 11.10
N PRO A 57 28.16 39.42 11.07
CA PRO A 57 29.14 39.42 12.16
C PRO A 57 29.74 40.81 12.41
N THR A 58 30.27 41.01 13.62
CA THR A 58 31.02 42.24 13.97
C THR A 58 32.29 42.33 13.12
N ASP A 59 32.58 43.52 12.57
CA ASP A 59 33.76 43.78 11.72
C ASP A 59 33.82 42.90 10.45
N HIS A 60 32.75 42.90 9.66
CA HIS A 60 32.70 42.18 8.38
C HIS A 60 33.18 43.09 7.22
N PRO A 61 33.81 42.54 6.18
CA PRO A 61 34.21 43.31 5.01
C PRO A 61 32.99 43.72 4.17
N GLU A 62 33.06 44.86 3.50
CA GLU A 62 31.99 45.38 2.61
C GLU A 62 31.66 44.40 1.47
N THR A 63 32.64 43.60 1.05
CA THR A 63 32.47 42.53 0.06
C THR A 63 31.47 41.47 0.52
N LEU A 64 31.42 41.15 1.82
CA LEU A 64 30.48 40.19 2.38
C LEU A 64 29.05 40.69 2.29
N GLU A 65 28.81 41.96 2.63
CA GLU A 65 27.50 42.58 2.57
C GLU A 65 26.98 42.62 1.12
N ASN A 66 27.84 43.09 0.19
CA ASN A 66 27.51 43.14 -1.23
C ASN A 66 27.16 41.77 -1.81
N LEU A 67 27.92 40.73 -1.44
CA LEU A 67 27.64 39.36 -1.88
C LEU A 67 26.32 38.84 -1.30
N VAL A 68 26.06 39.02 0.00
CA VAL A 68 24.81 38.54 0.62
C VAL A 68 23.59 39.23 0.02
N LEU A 69 23.66 40.54 -0.25
CA LEU A 69 22.61 41.27 -0.93
C LEU A 69 22.39 40.77 -2.36
N TYR A 70 23.46 40.50 -3.10
CA TYR A 70 23.40 39.92 -4.44
C TYR A 70 22.77 38.51 -4.43
N LEU A 71 23.16 37.66 -3.48
CA LEU A 71 22.60 36.31 -3.31
C LEU A 71 21.09 36.33 -3.00
N ALA A 72 20.65 37.28 -2.16
CA ALA A 72 19.25 37.42 -1.76
C ALA A 72 18.38 38.02 -2.86
N ASN A 73 18.76 39.20 -3.37
CA ASN A 73 17.93 40.01 -4.25
C ASN A 73 18.00 39.56 -5.71
N ASP A 74 19.21 39.31 -6.22
CA ASP A 74 19.42 39.05 -7.65
C ASP A 74 19.39 37.54 -7.95
N LEU A 75 20.01 36.72 -7.11
CA LEU A 75 20.00 35.26 -7.29
C LEU A 75 18.78 34.56 -6.69
N GLY A 76 18.02 35.23 -5.82
CA GLY A 76 16.78 34.70 -5.24
C GLY A 76 16.99 33.45 -4.38
N LEU A 77 18.13 33.35 -3.67
CA LEU A 77 18.36 32.31 -2.67
C LEU A 77 17.57 32.61 -1.40
N THR A 78 17.15 31.55 -0.70
CA THR A 78 16.36 31.66 0.55
C THR A 78 17.14 31.07 1.72
N ASP A 79 16.77 31.44 2.96
CA ASP A 79 17.37 30.90 4.20
C ASP A 79 18.90 31.07 4.23
N LEU A 80 19.38 32.30 3.97
CA LEU A 80 20.80 32.59 3.99
C LEU A 80 21.32 32.58 5.43
N LYS A 81 22.40 31.84 5.68
CA LYS A 81 23.10 31.82 6.97
C LYS A 81 24.58 32.13 6.76
N ILE A 82 25.15 32.92 7.66
CA ILE A 82 26.56 33.32 7.65
C ILE A 82 27.20 32.73 8.90
N PHE A 83 28.31 32.02 8.73
CA PHE A 83 29.14 31.51 9.81
C PHE A 83 30.48 32.25 9.77
N ASP A 84 30.84 32.86 10.89
CA ASP A 84 32.13 33.51 11.11
C ASP A 84 33.12 32.49 11.65
N MET A 85 34.21 32.26 10.91
CA MET A 85 35.19 31.23 11.23
C MET A 85 36.53 31.82 11.70
N ARG A 86 36.60 33.14 11.92
CA ARG A 86 37.83 33.83 12.32
C ARG A 86 38.25 33.52 13.76
N ASN A 87 37.30 33.17 14.64
CA ASN A 87 37.57 32.85 16.04
C ASN A 87 38.11 31.41 16.20
N LYS A 88 39.43 31.26 16.14
CA LYS A 88 40.17 29.98 16.30
C LYS A 88 40.28 29.49 17.76
N ALA A 89 39.34 29.83 18.64
CA ALA A 89 39.44 29.48 20.05
C ALA A 89 38.67 28.20 20.38
N THR A 90 39.40 27.22 20.92
CA THR A 90 38.98 26.01 21.68
C THR A 90 38.56 24.72 20.93
N ASP A 91 39.46 23.75 21.04
CA ASP A 91 39.33 22.27 21.15
C ASP A 91 38.69 21.41 20.03
N ASP A 92 39.57 20.57 19.45
CA ASP A 92 39.47 19.11 19.21
C ASP A 92 38.50 18.51 18.18
N SER A 93 37.72 19.26 17.38
CA SER A 93 36.85 18.58 16.39
C SER A 93 36.66 19.21 15.00
N THR A 94 37.21 20.40 14.75
CA THR A 94 36.95 21.16 13.51
C THR A 94 38.23 21.73 12.88
N GLU A 95 39.38 21.07 13.08
CA GLU A 95 40.71 21.61 12.69
C GLU A 95 40.88 21.85 11.18
N GLY A 96 40.35 20.97 10.32
CA GLY A 96 40.52 21.10 8.86
C GLY A 96 39.65 22.17 8.19
N ALA A 97 38.77 22.81 8.95
CA ALA A 97 37.65 23.63 8.47
C ALA A 97 37.95 25.14 8.59
N TYR A 98 38.61 25.54 9.68
CA TYR A 98 39.03 26.92 9.96
C TYR A 98 40.20 27.41 9.10
N ASP A 99 40.94 26.51 8.46
CA ASP A 99 42.04 26.88 7.56
C ASP A 99 41.59 27.13 6.11
N ILE A 100 40.31 26.87 5.79
CA ILE A 100 39.80 26.93 4.42
C ILE A 100 39.17 28.30 4.08
N SER A 101 38.51 28.96 5.04
CA SER A 101 37.82 30.24 4.82
C SER A 101 37.66 31.05 6.11
N ASP A 102 37.48 32.36 5.97
CA ASP A 102 37.17 33.26 7.08
C ASP A 102 35.64 33.38 7.29
N PHE A 103 34.88 33.34 6.20
CA PHE A 103 33.41 33.40 6.22
C PHE A 103 32.79 32.31 5.37
N MET A 104 31.79 31.63 5.92
CA MET A 104 31.01 30.61 5.22
C MET A 104 29.56 31.04 5.06
N ILE A 105 29.08 31.13 3.83
CA ILE A 105 27.69 31.44 3.52
C ILE A 105 26.98 30.17 3.06
N ILE A 106 25.83 29.86 3.66
CA ILE A 106 24.98 28.74 3.23
C ILE A 106 23.62 29.28 2.80
N GLY A 107 23.22 28.99 1.56
CA GLY A 107 21.95 29.38 0.99
C GLY A 107 21.16 28.23 0.39
N THR A 108 19.83 28.32 0.46
CA THR A 108 18.92 27.35 -0.15
C THR A 108 18.42 27.84 -1.51
N GLY A 109 18.62 27.02 -2.54
CA GLY A 109 18.05 27.22 -3.87
C GLY A 109 16.75 26.44 -4.08
N LYS A 110 15.87 26.97 -4.93
CA LYS A 110 14.57 26.36 -5.27
C LYS A 110 14.69 24.99 -5.95
N SER A 111 15.72 24.79 -6.79
CA SER A 111 15.96 23.54 -7.51
C SER A 111 17.43 23.44 -7.96
N ALA A 112 17.87 22.25 -8.38
CA ALA A 112 19.21 22.06 -8.94
C ALA A 112 19.48 22.92 -10.19
N LYS A 113 18.46 23.15 -11.03
CA LYS A 113 18.55 24.04 -12.19
C LYS A 113 18.69 25.51 -11.77
N HIS A 114 17.98 25.91 -10.71
CA HIS A 114 18.12 27.24 -10.12
C HIS A 114 19.54 27.47 -9.62
N ILE A 115 20.09 26.53 -8.84
CA ILE A 115 21.46 26.59 -8.30
C ILE A 115 22.49 26.65 -9.43
N GLN A 116 22.32 25.84 -10.48
CA GLN A 116 23.21 25.88 -11.64
C GLN A 116 23.24 27.27 -12.32
N LYS A 117 22.07 27.89 -12.51
CA LYS A 117 21.97 29.24 -13.07
C LYS A 117 22.60 30.25 -12.10
N ALA A 118 22.15 30.25 -10.84
CA ALA A 118 22.62 31.16 -9.80
C ALA A 118 24.14 31.14 -9.66
N SER A 119 24.76 29.96 -9.68
CA SER A 119 26.21 29.85 -9.59
C SER A 119 26.93 30.39 -10.82
N SER A 120 26.34 30.27 -12.02
CA SER A 120 26.93 30.85 -13.24
C SER A 120 26.86 32.38 -13.21
N GLU A 121 25.77 32.94 -12.69
CA GLU A 121 25.59 34.38 -12.49
C GLU A 121 26.52 34.91 -11.39
N LEU A 122 26.68 34.16 -10.30
CA LEU A 122 27.64 34.47 -9.22
C LEU A 122 29.08 34.50 -9.74
N ASP A 123 29.47 33.50 -10.53
CA ASP A 123 30.80 33.46 -11.16
C ASP A 123 31.04 34.70 -12.04
N TYR A 124 30.01 35.13 -12.76
CA TYR A 124 30.04 36.34 -13.58
C TYR A 124 30.16 37.60 -12.72
N TYR A 125 29.35 37.73 -11.68
CA TYR A 125 29.38 38.87 -10.77
C TYR A 125 30.75 39.04 -10.10
N ILE A 126 31.34 37.98 -9.55
CA ILE A 126 32.66 38.03 -8.91
C ILE A 126 33.73 38.45 -9.92
N LYS A 127 33.66 37.93 -11.15
CA LYS A 127 34.62 38.27 -12.21
C LYS A 127 34.55 39.74 -12.62
N HIS A 128 33.35 40.31 -12.70
CA HIS A 128 33.14 41.66 -13.22
C HIS A 128 33.20 42.75 -12.14
N ASN A 129 32.72 42.47 -10.92
CA ASN A 129 32.65 43.44 -9.83
C ASN A 129 33.85 43.35 -8.89
N LEU A 130 34.33 42.15 -8.60
CA LEU A 130 35.46 41.92 -7.69
C LEU A 130 36.79 41.70 -8.43
N HIS A 131 36.76 41.59 -9.76
CA HIS A 131 37.93 41.36 -10.62
C HIS A 131 38.77 40.13 -10.23
N LYS A 132 38.13 39.10 -9.67
CA LYS A 132 38.75 37.82 -9.30
C LYS A 132 38.13 36.67 -10.07
N LEU A 133 38.89 35.58 -10.18
CA LEU A 133 38.41 34.36 -10.81
C LEU A 133 37.96 33.38 -9.72
N PRO A 134 36.64 33.19 -9.55
CA PRO A 134 36.13 32.26 -8.56
C PRO A 134 36.39 30.81 -8.98
N ILE A 135 36.47 29.92 -7.99
CA ILE A 135 36.56 28.47 -8.20
C ILE A 135 35.23 27.85 -7.79
N THR A 136 34.51 27.29 -8.76
CA THR A 136 33.19 26.71 -8.54
C THR A 136 33.20 25.20 -8.78
N GLU A 137 32.81 24.46 -7.73
CA GLU A 137 32.75 23.01 -7.69
C GLU A 137 31.32 22.51 -7.59
N GLY A 138 31.09 21.27 -8.03
CA GLY A 138 29.76 20.63 -7.98
C GLY A 138 28.83 20.92 -9.16
N ILE A 139 29.26 21.73 -10.15
CA ILE A 139 28.51 21.95 -11.37
C ILE A 139 28.84 20.93 -12.46
N LEU A 140 27.81 20.24 -12.91
CA LEU A 140 27.84 19.43 -14.11
C LEU A 140 27.33 20.20 -15.33
N LYS A 141 28.26 20.65 -16.18
CA LYS A 141 27.95 21.40 -17.41
C LYS A 141 27.25 20.52 -18.46
N SER A 142 26.33 21.12 -19.21
CA SER A 142 25.53 20.48 -20.27
C SER A 142 26.38 19.73 -21.31
N GLY A 143 27.54 20.27 -21.70
CA GLY A 143 28.44 19.60 -22.65
C GLY A 143 29.05 18.30 -22.12
N LYS A 144 29.40 18.25 -20.82
CA LYS A 144 29.90 17.02 -20.17
C LYS A 144 28.77 15.98 -20.05
N LEU A 145 27.55 16.42 -19.72
CA LEU A 145 26.34 15.59 -19.72
C LEU A 145 26.02 15.02 -21.09
N ALA A 146 26.00 15.84 -22.14
CA ALA A 146 25.72 15.39 -23.50
C ALA A 146 26.75 14.36 -23.97
N LYS A 147 28.04 14.56 -23.66
CA LYS A 147 29.11 13.59 -23.95
C LYS A 147 28.91 12.29 -23.17
N TYR A 148 28.48 12.36 -21.92
CA TYR A 148 28.14 11.20 -21.11
C TYR A 148 26.95 10.43 -21.69
N HIS A 149 25.85 11.11 -22.03
CA HIS A 149 24.68 10.49 -22.68
C HIS A 149 25.02 9.85 -24.02
N ARG A 150 25.82 10.51 -24.88
CA ARG A 150 26.28 9.94 -26.15
C ARG A 150 27.11 8.66 -25.95
N ARG A 151 27.97 8.63 -24.91
CA ARG A 151 28.75 7.43 -24.57
C ARG A 151 27.88 6.28 -24.08
N LEU A 152 26.81 6.57 -23.32
CA LEU A 152 25.84 5.56 -22.89
C LEU A 152 25.04 5.00 -24.06
N GLN A 153 24.52 5.88 -24.94
CA GLN A 153 23.79 5.47 -26.14
C GLN A 153 24.63 4.61 -27.08
N ARG A 154 25.91 4.96 -27.30
CA ARG A 154 26.85 4.15 -28.11
C ARG A 154 27.12 2.76 -27.55
N LYS A 155 26.94 2.55 -26.25
CA LYS A 155 27.11 1.23 -25.60
C LYS A 155 25.89 0.32 -25.75
N GLY A 156 24.86 0.72 -26.51
CA GLY A 156 23.67 -0.10 -26.79
C GLY A 156 22.79 -0.39 -25.57
N LYS A 157 23.07 0.25 -24.44
CA LYS A 157 22.30 0.14 -23.21
C LYS A 157 21.49 1.41 -23.03
N THR A 158 20.18 1.29 -22.91
CA THR A 158 19.40 2.26 -22.11
C THR A 158 20.19 2.48 -20.84
N ALA A 159 20.49 3.74 -20.50
CA ALA A 159 21.25 4.08 -19.30
C ALA A 159 20.76 3.16 -18.16
N PRO A 160 21.60 2.26 -17.63
CA PRO A 160 21.13 1.24 -16.70
C PRO A 160 20.42 1.93 -15.55
N ASN A 161 19.35 1.35 -15.00
CA ASN A 161 18.46 2.10 -14.09
C ASN A 161 19.22 2.77 -12.93
N TYR A 162 20.35 2.20 -12.45
CA TYR A 162 21.26 2.83 -11.47
C TYR A 162 21.91 4.15 -11.92
N SER A 163 22.04 4.41 -13.21
CA SER A 163 22.53 5.67 -13.77
C SER A 163 21.43 6.72 -13.96
N LYS A 164 20.17 6.32 -13.76
CA LYS A 164 19.02 7.21 -13.59
C LYS A 164 18.74 7.50 -12.12
N TYR A 165 19.07 6.54 -11.24
CA TYR A 165 19.04 6.75 -9.79
C TYR A 165 20.31 7.49 -9.39
N ASP A 166 20.20 8.81 -9.25
CA ASP A 166 21.17 9.59 -8.49
C ASP A 166 21.39 8.91 -7.13
N TYR A 167 22.64 8.64 -6.78
CA TYR A 167 23.04 8.06 -5.49
C TYR A 167 22.75 9.05 -4.34
N GLY A 168 21.48 9.40 -4.14
CA GLY A 168 21.01 10.41 -3.19
C GLY A 168 21.53 11.83 -3.45
N SER A 169 22.00 12.15 -4.66
CA SER A 169 22.54 13.47 -5.00
C SER A 169 22.31 13.77 -6.46
N SER A 170 21.25 14.53 -6.75
CA SER A 170 20.99 14.97 -8.11
C SER A 170 22.09 15.91 -8.61
N PRO A 171 22.50 15.86 -9.89
CA PRO A 171 23.52 16.77 -10.39
C PRO A 171 23.12 18.22 -10.08
N ASN A 172 24.06 19.01 -9.56
CA ASN A 172 23.89 20.40 -9.16
C ASN A 172 22.98 20.62 -7.91
N THR A 173 22.74 19.61 -7.06
CA THR A 173 22.02 19.82 -5.77
C THR A 173 22.85 20.50 -4.70
N TRP A 174 24.17 20.49 -4.87
CA TRP A 174 25.13 21.19 -4.02
C TRP A 174 26.22 21.77 -4.92
N VAL A 175 26.38 23.08 -4.84
CA VAL A 175 27.44 23.83 -5.53
C VAL A 175 28.17 24.65 -4.49
N MET A 176 29.49 24.66 -4.59
CA MET A 176 30.38 25.43 -3.73
C MET A 176 31.18 26.38 -4.62
N THR A 177 31.19 27.66 -4.25
CA THR A 177 31.93 28.70 -4.95
C THR A 177 32.87 29.37 -3.97
N ASP A 178 34.17 29.24 -4.22
CA ASP A 178 35.21 30.01 -3.54
C ASP A 178 35.42 31.33 -4.31
N THR A 179 35.16 32.44 -3.61
CA THR A 179 35.22 33.79 -4.18
C THR A 179 36.66 34.28 -4.40
N LYS A 180 37.65 33.69 -3.72
CA LYS A 180 39.05 34.15 -3.67
C LYS A 180 39.22 35.60 -3.18
N THR A 181 38.22 36.15 -2.51
CA THR A 181 38.21 37.47 -1.86
C THR A 181 37.82 37.33 -0.40
N ASP A 182 38.60 37.95 0.49
CA ASP A 182 38.32 38.05 1.93
C ASP A 182 37.95 36.71 2.61
N GLY A 183 38.50 35.61 2.09
CA GLY A 183 38.25 34.27 2.62
C GLY A 183 36.78 33.82 2.57
N ILE A 184 35.96 34.35 1.65
CA ILE A 184 34.52 34.06 1.61
C ILE A 184 34.24 32.83 0.73
N ILE A 185 33.55 31.83 1.28
CA ILE A 185 33.06 30.65 0.55
C ILE A 185 31.53 30.59 0.61
N ILE A 186 30.91 30.30 -0.53
CA ILE A 186 29.46 30.26 -0.69
C ILE A 186 29.03 28.83 -1.04
N HIS A 187 28.16 28.25 -0.22
CA HIS A 187 27.48 26.99 -0.46
C HIS A 187 26.02 27.22 -0.86
N MET A 188 25.67 26.76 -2.05
CA MET A 188 24.29 26.74 -2.56
C MET A 188 23.80 25.29 -2.56
N LEU A 189 22.75 25.00 -1.78
CA LEU A 189 22.17 23.67 -1.67
C LEU A 189 20.67 23.68 -1.96
N THR A 190 20.12 22.56 -2.40
CA THR A 190 18.67 22.34 -2.32
C THR A 190 18.26 22.12 -0.87
N SER A 191 17.00 22.42 -0.53
CA SER A 191 16.48 22.24 0.85
C SER A 191 16.69 20.80 1.35
N GLU A 192 16.41 19.81 0.50
CA GLU A 192 16.63 18.39 0.80
C GLU A 192 18.11 18.10 1.07
N ARG A 193 19.01 18.56 0.21
CA ARG A 193 20.45 18.29 0.35
C ARG A 193 21.07 19.01 1.55
N ARG A 194 20.59 20.22 1.85
CA ARG A 194 20.99 21.00 3.05
C ARG A 194 20.57 20.28 4.33
N ASN A 195 19.34 19.77 4.36
CA ASN A 195 18.87 18.93 5.46
C ASN A 195 19.75 17.67 5.57
N ASP A 196 20.15 17.10 4.44
CA ASP A 196 20.88 15.84 4.46
C ASP A 196 22.33 15.95 4.93
N LEU A 197 23.04 16.99 4.49
CA LEU A 197 24.43 17.19 4.87
C LEU A 197 24.56 17.85 6.24
N ASN A 198 23.57 18.67 6.62
CA ASN A 198 23.56 19.43 7.88
C ASN A 198 24.88 20.17 8.16
N LEU A 199 25.44 20.82 7.13
CA LEU A 199 26.70 21.55 7.23
C LEU A 199 26.66 22.62 8.32
N GLU A 200 25.47 23.17 8.62
CA GLU A 200 25.25 24.13 9.70
C GLU A 200 25.70 23.62 11.07
N TYR A 201 25.49 22.33 11.35
CA TYR A 201 25.96 21.70 12.59
C TYR A 201 27.48 21.53 12.62
N LEU A 202 28.09 21.34 11.46
CA LEU A 202 29.54 21.19 11.32
C LEU A 202 30.24 22.55 11.53
N TRP A 203 29.70 23.61 10.94
CA TRP A 203 30.31 24.95 10.91
C TRP A 203 29.85 25.87 12.05
N SER A 204 28.83 25.50 12.83
CA SER A 204 28.42 26.27 14.00
C SER A 204 29.44 26.21 15.13
N ASP A 205 29.59 27.33 15.84
CA ASP A 205 30.32 27.41 17.10
C ASP A 205 29.84 26.31 18.09
N PRO A 206 30.72 25.70 18.89
CA PRO A 206 30.34 24.76 19.95
C PRO A 206 29.14 25.19 20.80
N SER A 207 29.02 26.49 21.07
CA SER A 207 27.90 27.09 21.82
C SER A 207 26.57 26.90 21.10
N ASP A 208 26.54 27.05 19.77
CA ASP A 208 25.35 27.04 18.93
C ASP A 208 25.04 25.67 18.31
N LYS A 209 25.95 24.69 18.42
CA LYS A 209 25.77 23.32 17.89
C LYS A 209 24.46 22.67 18.34
N HIS A 210 23.95 23.01 19.52
CA HIS A 210 22.69 22.47 20.03
C HIS A 210 21.47 22.88 19.17
N LEU A 211 21.50 24.06 18.53
CA LEU A 211 20.44 24.55 17.64
C LEU A 211 20.32 23.72 16.36
N TYR A 212 21.45 23.22 15.87
CA TYR A 212 21.56 22.46 14.62
C TYR A 212 21.62 20.94 14.84
N LYS A 213 21.53 20.49 16.10
CA LYS A 213 21.53 19.07 16.47
C LYS A 213 20.17 18.45 16.12
N LYS A 214 20.16 17.54 15.15
CA LYS A 214 18.94 16.83 14.74
C LYS A 214 18.62 15.71 15.73
N SER A 215 17.37 15.66 16.20
CA SER A 215 16.86 14.66 17.15
C SER A 215 16.58 13.30 16.52
N SER A 216 16.55 13.21 15.19
CA SER A 216 16.41 11.94 14.48
C SER A 216 17.78 11.34 14.25
N ARG A 217 18.05 10.23 14.95
CA ARG A 217 18.89 9.17 14.38
C ARG A 217 18.39 8.97 12.96
N ARG A 218 19.21 9.34 11.97
CA ARG A 218 19.16 8.58 10.73
C ARG A 218 19.34 7.12 11.13
N VAL A 219 18.50 6.26 10.59
CA VAL A 219 18.88 4.87 10.37
C VAL A 219 20.25 4.95 9.73
N ILE A 220 21.28 4.59 10.50
CA ILE A 220 22.62 4.43 9.96
C ILE A 220 22.43 3.41 8.85
N SER A 221 22.46 3.89 7.62
CA SER A 221 22.60 3.03 6.47
C SER A 221 24.04 2.58 6.51
N ASP A 222 24.32 1.53 7.28
CA ASP A 222 25.63 0.87 7.42
C ASP A 222 25.97 0.07 6.15
N ASP A 223 25.69 0.66 4.99
CA ASP A 223 25.85 0.05 3.69
C ASP A 223 27.27 0.31 3.17
N ILE A 224 28.23 -0.34 3.83
CA ILE A 224 29.58 -0.60 3.29
C ILE A 224 29.48 -1.23 1.88
N PHE A 225 28.34 -1.87 1.57
CA PHE A 225 28.03 -2.52 0.30
C PHE A 225 27.21 -1.70 -0.69
N SER A 226 26.83 -0.45 -0.38
CA SER A 226 26.10 0.43 -1.32
C SER A 226 26.88 0.72 -2.62
N GLY A 227 28.22 0.59 -2.57
CA GLY A 227 29.12 0.70 -3.72
C GLY A 227 29.53 -0.63 -4.35
N VAL A 228 29.16 -1.78 -3.76
CA VAL A 228 29.57 -3.10 -4.28
C VAL A 228 28.56 -3.55 -5.33
N ARG A 229 29.03 -3.55 -6.58
CA ARG A 229 28.26 -4.04 -7.74
C ARG A 229 27.77 -5.46 -7.46
N TYR A 230 26.59 -5.80 -7.99
CA TYR A 230 25.94 -7.13 -7.98
C TYR A 230 25.02 -7.48 -6.81
N PHE A 231 24.89 -6.65 -5.76
CA PHE A 231 23.96 -6.92 -4.64
C PHE A 231 22.71 -6.01 -4.59
N HIS A 232 22.45 -5.21 -5.64
CA HIS A 232 21.37 -4.21 -5.64
C HIS A 232 19.94 -4.75 -5.80
N THR A 233 19.76 -6.06 -5.94
CA THR A 233 18.44 -6.67 -6.22
C THR A 233 17.60 -6.93 -4.96
N SER A 234 18.14 -6.68 -3.76
CA SER A 234 17.46 -6.94 -2.49
C SER A 234 16.96 -5.68 -1.77
N ARG A 235 16.77 -4.56 -2.49
CA ARG A 235 16.11 -3.38 -1.90
C ARG A 235 14.60 -3.58 -1.82
N VAL A 236 14.03 -3.42 -0.62
CA VAL A 236 12.62 -3.06 -0.45
C VAL A 236 12.48 -1.60 -0.89
N ALA A 237 11.83 -1.37 -2.04
CA ALA A 237 11.61 -0.03 -2.57
C ALA A 237 10.82 0.81 -1.55
N LYS A 238 11.35 1.98 -1.17
CA LYS A 238 10.57 2.97 -0.42
C LYS A 238 9.47 3.50 -1.34
N PHE A 239 8.23 3.51 -0.85
CA PHE A 239 7.09 4.00 -1.62
C PHE A 239 7.19 5.49 -1.89
N ASP A 240 7.25 5.84 -3.17
CA ASP A 240 7.22 7.22 -3.65
C ASP A 240 5.82 7.56 -4.17
N LYS A 241 5.10 8.45 -3.48
CA LYS A 241 3.74 8.86 -3.85
C LYS A 241 3.68 9.57 -5.21
N PHE A 242 4.79 10.12 -5.69
CA PHE A 242 4.86 10.82 -6.97
C PHE A 242 5.26 9.89 -8.12
N ASN A 243 5.69 8.68 -7.80
CA ASN A 243 5.99 7.65 -8.79
C ASN A 243 4.75 6.77 -9.03
N LEU A 244 3.98 7.15 -10.05
CA LEU A 244 2.79 6.45 -10.56
C LEU A 244 3.11 5.13 -11.28
N SER A 245 4.17 4.42 -10.90
CA SER A 245 4.42 3.08 -11.42
C SER A 245 3.51 2.05 -10.73
N SER A 246 2.89 1.17 -11.53
CA SER A 246 2.07 0.06 -11.02
C SER A 246 2.86 -0.81 -10.02
N GLU A 247 4.14 -1.08 -10.30
CA GLU A 247 5.01 -1.87 -9.41
C GLU A 247 5.21 -1.21 -8.05
N ASN A 248 5.31 0.12 -8.01
CA ASN A 248 5.51 0.86 -6.77
C ASN A 248 4.29 0.74 -5.84
N TYR A 249 3.08 0.88 -6.39
CA TYR A 249 1.83 0.69 -5.65
C TYR A 249 1.62 -0.76 -5.23
N ILE A 250 1.91 -1.74 -6.10
CA ILE A 250 1.79 -3.16 -5.74
C ILE A 250 2.76 -3.52 -4.62
N ASN A 251 4.02 -3.08 -4.71
CA ASN A 251 5.03 -3.32 -3.68
C ASN A 251 4.61 -2.68 -2.34
N GLN A 252 4.11 -1.44 -2.37
CA GLN A 252 3.62 -0.79 -1.16
C GLN A 252 2.42 -1.50 -0.57
N PHE A 253 1.47 -1.95 -1.40
CA PHE A 253 0.33 -2.71 -0.93
C PHE A 253 0.75 -4.03 -0.29
N SER A 254 1.72 -4.74 -0.89
CA SER A 254 2.29 -5.95 -0.30
C SER A 254 2.96 -5.71 1.06
N LEU A 255 3.65 -4.57 1.20
CA LEU A 255 4.28 -4.15 2.45
C LEU A 255 3.22 -3.82 3.51
N LEU A 256 2.17 -3.09 3.15
CA LEU A 256 1.07 -2.78 4.05
C LEU A 256 0.34 -4.04 4.52
N MET A 257 0.09 -5.00 3.64
CA MET A 257 -0.49 -6.29 4.02
C MET A 257 0.40 -7.05 5.00
N LYS A 258 1.73 -7.06 4.77
CA LYS A 258 2.68 -7.68 5.69
C LYS A 258 2.71 -6.98 7.04
N ASN A 259 2.69 -5.65 7.05
CA ASN A 259 2.66 -4.87 8.29
C ASN A 259 1.37 -5.08 9.07
N HIS A 260 0.22 -5.18 8.39
CA HIS A 260 -1.07 -5.47 9.04
C HIS A 260 -1.06 -6.83 9.76
N LYS A 261 -0.39 -7.83 9.18
CA LYS A 261 -0.20 -9.14 9.81
C LYS A 261 0.75 -9.12 11.01
N LEU A 262 1.70 -8.17 11.04
CA LEU A 262 2.63 -8.01 12.16
C LEU A 262 2.01 -7.21 13.30
N ASP A 263 1.33 -6.12 12.96
CA ASP A 263 0.64 -5.26 13.90
C ASP A 263 -0.60 -4.63 13.24
N SER A 264 -1.76 -5.20 13.58
CA SER A 264 -3.05 -4.74 13.07
C SER A 264 -3.43 -3.36 13.61
N SER A 265 -2.86 -2.92 14.75
CA SER A 265 -3.17 -1.62 15.35
C SER A 265 -2.52 -0.45 14.59
N THR A 266 -1.25 -0.62 14.20
CA THR A 266 -0.50 0.41 13.45
C THR A 266 -1.01 0.56 12.02
N THR A 267 -1.41 -0.54 11.40
CA THR A 267 -1.93 -0.57 10.02
C THR A 267 -3.31 -1.22 9.98
N PRO A 268 -4.40 -0.49 10.26
CA PRO A 268 -5.75 -1.04 10.20
C PRO A 268 -6.18 -1.35 8.76
N LEU A 269 -7.19 -2.21 8.61
CA LEU A 269 -7.77 -2.59 7.32
C LEU A 269 -8.29 -1.40 6.51
N SER A 270 -8.72 -0.32 7.16
CA SER A 270 -9.12 0.92 6.48
C SER A 270 -7.99 1.50 5.63
N LYS A 271 -6.73 1.45 6.11
CA LYS A 271 -5.58 1.92 5.32
C LYS A 271 -5.31 1.04 4.10
N LEU A 272 -5.61 -0.27 4.19
CA LEU A 272 -5.50 -1.18 3.05
C LEU A 272 -6.59 -0.89 2.02
N GLU A 273 -7.83 -0.67 2.47
CA GLU A 273 -8.96 -0.26 1.61
C GLU A 273 -8.65 1.08 0.91
N ASP A 274 -8.22 2.10 1.66
CA ASP A 274 -7.85 3.41 1.12
C ASP A 274 -6.74 3.30 0.05
N HIS A 275 -5.72 2.47 0.30
CA HIS A 275 -4.64 2.26 -0.67
C HIS A 275 -5.15 1.58 -1.93
N LEU A 276 -6.02 0.58 -1.80
CA LEU A 276 -6.58 -0.14 -2.93
C LEU A 276 -7.55 0.74 -3.75
N ASP A 277 -8.32 1.59 -3.06
CA ASP A 277 -9.15 2.62 -3.69
C ASP A 277 -8.31 3.66 -4.44
N LEU A 278 -7.17 4.08 -3.87
CA LEU A 278 -6.22 4.96 -4.57
C LEU A 278 -5.63 4.30 -5.81
N MET A 279 -5.26 3.02 -5.74
CA MET A 279 -4.78 2.26 -6.90
C MET A 279 -5.83 2.21 -8.01
N TYR A 280 -7.08 1.93 -7.64
CA TYR A 280 -8.20 1.87 -8.58
C TYR A 280 -8.53 3.24 -9.18
N ALA A 281 -8.57 4.30 -8.35
CA ALA A 281 -8.80 5.67 -8.79
C ALA A 281 -7.69 6.20 -9.72
N SER A 282 -6.46 5.72 -9.52
CA SER A 282 -5.31 6.02 -10.39
C SER A 282 -5.38 5.28 -11.74
N GLY A 283 -6.34 4.39 -11.93
CA GLY A 283 -6.55 3.66 -13.18
C GLY A 283 -5.69 2.40 -13.34
N PHE A 284 -5.07 1.90 -12.27
CA PHE A 284 -4.32 0.64 -12.34
C PHE A 284 -5.27 -0.56 -12.38
N PRO A 285 -5.06 -1.52 -13.30
CA PRO A 285 -5.82 -2.76 -13.29
C PRO A 285 -5.50 -3.55 -12.02
N LEU A 286 -6.52 -3.90 -11.24
CA LEU A 286 -6.40 -4.78 -10.10
C LEU A 286 -6.21 -6.21 -10.59
N ASP A 287 -5.03 -6.76 -10.30
CA ASP A 287 -4.72 -8.15 -10.59
C ASP A 287 -5.44 -9.09 -9.61
N PHE A 288 -5.76 -10.30 -10.08
CA PHE A 288 -6.41 -11.33 -9.29
C PHE A 288 -5.58 -11.70 -8.06
N ASP A 289 -4.26 -11.84 -8.21
CA ASP A 289 -3.39 -12.25 -7.10
C ASP A 289 -3.36 -11.19 -5.99
N THR A 290 -3.38 -9.91 -6.37
CA THR A 290 -3.44 -8.80 -5.43
C THR A 290 -4.75 -8.83 -4.64
N LEU A 291 -5.87 -8.99 -5.33
CA LEU A 291 -7.19 -9.09 -4.70
C LEU A 291 -7.32 -10.34 -3.83
N TYR A 292 -6.84 -11.49 -4.29
CA TYR A 292 -6.86 -12.74 -3.55
C TYR A 292 -6.07 -12.63 -2.24
N ASN A 293 -4.87 -12.04 -2.30
CA ASN A 293 -4.03 -11.80 -1.12
C ASN A 293 -4.67 -10.81 -0.14
N TYR A 294 -5.37 -9.80 -0.66
CA TYR A 294 -6.12 -8.87 0.18
C TYR A 294 -7.28 -9.57 0.90
N PHE A 295 -8.10 -10.33 0.17
CA PHE A 295 -9.19 -11.12 0.77
C PHE A 295 -8.66 -12.11 1.81
N LYS A 296 -7.55 -12.79 1.51
CA LYS A 296 -6.90 -13.71 2.45
C LYS A 296 -6.46 -12.97 3.72
N THR A 297 -5.82 -11.82 3.59
CA THR A 297 -5.38 -10.98 4.72
C THR A 297 -6.57 -10.51 5.56
N VAL A 298 -7.67 -10.12 4.94
CA VAL A 298 -8.93 -9.74 5.60
C VAL A 298 -9.55 -10.90 6.39
N VAL A 299 -9.50 -12.13 5.86
CA VAL A 299 -10.03 -13.30 6.57
C VAL A 299 -9.14 -13.70 7.76
N GLU A 300 -7.82 -13.52 7.62
CA GLU A 300 -6.80 -13.83 8.64
C GLU A 300 -6.64 -12.73 9.70
N SER A 301 -7.17 -11.52 9.49
CA SER A 301 -6.90 -10.38 10.37
C SER A 301 -7.61 -10.48 11.72
N GLU A 302 -6.86 -10.19 12.79
CA GLU A 302 -7.35 -10.15 14.17
C GLU A 302 -8.28 -8.94 14.44
N GLU A 303 -8.22 -7.89 13.60
CA GLU A 303 -9.08 -6.69 13.72
C GLU A 303 -10.58 -7.02 13.66
N PHE A 304 -10.97 -8.07 12.92
CA PHE A 304 -12.36 -8.51 12.89
C PHE A 304 -12.79 -9.29 14.13
N ASP A 305 -11.86 -9.76 14.96
CA ASP A 305 -12.17 -10.51 16.18
C ASP A 305 -12.23 -9.60 17.42
N MET A 306 -11.58 -8.44 17.39
CA MET A 306 -11.52 -7.51 18.52
C MET A 306 -12.78 -6.63 18.73
N VAL A 307 -13.63 -6.47 17.71
CA VAL A 307 -14.57 -5.31 17.64
C VAL A 307 -16.00 -5.60 18.14
N ALA A 308 -16.35 -6.80 18.62
CA ALA A 308 -17.68 -7.00 19.19
C ALA A 308 -17.79 -8.11 20.25
N ASP A 309 -18.52 -7.79 21.32
CA ASP A 309 -18.94 -8.73 22.37
C ASP A 309 -19.89 -9.83 21.85
N ASN A 310 -20.43 -9.69 20.64
CA ASN A 310 -21.37 -10.63 20.04
C ASN A 310 -20.84 -11.19 18.70
N LEU A 311 -20.55 -12.50 18.69
CA LEU A 311 -20.06 -13.27 17.53
C LEU A 311 -20.97 -13.12 16.28
N ILE A 312 -22.26 -12.87 16.48
CA ILE A 312 -23.23 -12.67 15.40
C ILE A 312 -22.94 -11.37 14.63
N PHE A 313 -22.58 -10.30 15.33
CA PHE A 313 -22.29 -9.01 14.71
C PHE A 313 -21.01 -9.07 13.88
N LEU A 314 -19.98 -9.77 14.39
CA LEU A 314 -18.73 -10.01 13.66
C LEU A 314 -18.98 -10.71 12.33
N PHE A 315 -19.81 -11.74 12.37
CA PHE A 315 -20.22 -12.49 11.19
C PHE A 315 -20.93 -11.62 10.14
N MET A 316 -21.91 -10.81 10.56
CA MET A 316 -22.60 -9.91 9.63
C MET A 316 -21.68 -8.82 9.08
N LYS A 317 -20.73 -8.33 9.88
CA LYS A 317 -19.72 -7.34 9.47
C LYS A 317 -18.82 -7.91 8.37
N ARG A 318 -18.28 -9.12 8.54
CA ARG A 318 -17.47 -9.81 7.52
C ARG A 318 -18.26 -10.00 6.23
N GLN A 319 -19.50 -10.47 6.31
CA GLN A 319 -20.34 -10.64 5.11
C GLN A 319 -20.60 -9.32 4.36
N LYS A 320 -20.95 -8.24 5.09
CA LYS A 320 -21.16 -6.92 4.49
C LYS A 320 -19.89 -6.40 3.83
N PHE A 321 -18.74 -6.60 4.48
CA PHE A 321 -17.46 -6.18 3.95
C PHE A 321 -17.12 -6.89 2.63
N LEU A 322 -17.27 -8.22 2.58
CA LEU A 322 -17.08 -8.99 1.33
C LEU A 322 -18.00 -8.47 0.23
N HIS A 323 -19.28 -8.24 0.55
CA HIS A 323 -20.25 -7.75 -0.43
C HIS A 323 -19.84 -6.38 -0.99
N LYS A 324 -19.35 -5.47 -0.14
CA LYS A 324 -18.84 -4.15 -0.54
C LYS A 324 -17.61 -4.27 -1.44
N LEU A 325 -16.64 -5.10 -1.04
CA LEU A 325 -15.38 -5.30 -1.78
C LEU A 325 -15.66 -5.84 -3.19
N VAL A 326 -16.50 -6.86 -3.27
CA VAL A 326 -17.04 -7.41 -4.51
C VAL A 326 -17.67 -6.29 -5.36
N GLN A 327 -18.62 -5.53 -4.83
CA GLN A 327 -19.32 -4.51 -5.63
C GLN A 327 -18.42 -3.36 -6.12
N ASN A 328 -17.40 -2.99 -5.35
CA ASN A 328 -16.58 -1.82 -5.62
C ASN A 328 -15.59 -2.01 -6.78
N TYR A 329 -15.02 -3.21 -6.93
CA TYR A 329 -13.98 -3.46 -7.91
C TYR A 329 -14.53 -4.22 -9.12
N ASN A 330 -14.66 -3.54 -10.26
CA ASN A 330 -15.19 -4.08 -11.51
C ASN A 330 -14.15 -4.96 -12.24
N ILE A 331 -13.68 -6.01 -11.56
CA ILE A 331 -12.60 -6.87 -12.04
C ILE A 331 -13.17 -7.93 -13.00
N GLN A 332 -12.51 -8.10 -14.14
CA GLN A 332 -12.81 -9.17 -15.08
C GLN A 332 -12.06 -10.43 -14.62
N LEU A 333 -12.78 -11.35 -13.98
CA LEU A 333 -12.22 -12.63 -13.53
C LEU A 333 -12.54 -13.73 -14.53
N THR A 334 -11.56 -14.60 -14.77
CA THR A 334 -11.78 -15.84 -15.51
C THR A 334 -12.53 -16.86 -14.64
N ASP A 335 -13.16 -17.85 -15.26
CA ASP A 335 -13.87 -18.92 -14.56
C ASP A 335 -12.96 -19.68 -13.57
N GLU A 336 -11.70 -19.90 -13.92
CA GLU A 336 -10.70 -20.52 -13.04
C GLU A 336 -10.35 -19.65 -11.82
N GLN A 337 -10.16 -18.34 -12.03
CA GLN A 337 -9.88 -17.39 -10.94
C GLN A 337 -11.08 -17.31 -9.99
N LEU A 338 -12.30 -17.34 -10.53
CA LEU A 338 -13.53 -17.40 -9.74
C LEU A 338 -13.59 -18.67 -8.89
N LEU A 339 -13.26 -19.84 -9.47
CA LEU A 339 -13.21 -21.09 -8.71
C LEU A 339 -12.20 -21.04 -7.54
N LYS A 340 -11.05 -20.40 -7.73
CA LYS A 340 -10.05 -20.19 -6.66
C LYS A 340 -10.52 -19.24 -5.55
N LEU A 341 -11.38 -18.28 -5.87
CA LEU A 341 -11.92 -17.32 -4.90
C LEU A 341 -13.04 -17.90 -4.01
N ILE A 342 -13.82 -18.84 -4.54
CA ILE A 342 -15.00 -19.42 -3.86
C ILE A 342 -14.66 -20.00 -2.47
N PRO A 343 -13.59 -20.80 -2.27
CA PRO A 343 -13.21 -21.28 -0.94
C PRO A 343 -13.03 -20.17 0.09
N LEU A 344 -12.35 -19.07 -0.29
CA LEU A 344 -12.16 -17.92 0.61
C LEU A 344 -13.51 -17.26 0.96
N LEU A 345 -14.42 -17.13 -0.01
CA LEU A 345 -15.76 -16.59 0.24
C LEU A 345 -16.57 -17.51 1.17
N ILE A 346 -16.46 -18.83 1.04
CA ILE A 346 -17.12 -19.78 1.94
C ILE A 346 -16.55 -19.67 3.35
N ILE A 347 -15.22 -19.61 3.50
CA ILE A 347 -14.56 -19.45 4.82
C ILE A 347 -14.96 -18.12 5.45
N ALA A 348 -14.93 -17.03 4.70
CA ALA A 348 -15.28 -15.70 5.20
C ALA A 348 -16.78 -15.58 5.56
N THR A 349 -17.63 -16.33 4.85
CA THR A 349 -19.05 -16.46 5.19
C THR A 349 -19.32 -17.60 6.18
N SER A 350 -18.30 -18.27 6.72
CA SER A 350 -18.43 -19.30 7.76
C SER A 350 -18.18 -18.70 9.14
N GLN A 351 -18.57 -19.43 10.19
CA GLN A 351 -18.31 -19.03 11.58
C GLN A 351 -17.10 -19.80 12.13
N PHE A 352 -16.04 -19.98 11.32
CA PHE A 352 -14.89 -20.81 11.67
C PHE A 352 -14.15 -20.35 12.93
N ASN A 353 -14.23 -19.06 13.27
CA ASN A 353 -13.66 -18.50 14.51
C ASN A 353 -14.46 -18.86 15.77
N ASN A 354 -15.68 -19.38 15.63
CA ASN A 354 -16.46 -19.83 16.77
C ASN A 354 -15.83 -21.12 17.34
N PRO A 355 -15.52 -21.21 18.65
CA PRO A 355 -15.00 -22.44 19.25
C PRO A 355 -15.92 -23.65 19.06
N SER A 356 -17.23 -23.42 18.95
CA SER A 356 -18.25 -24.44 18.66
C SER A 356 -18.22 -24.92 17.20
N PHE A 357 -17.47 -24.27 16.30
CA PHE A 357 -17.37 -24.70 14.91
C PHE A 357 -16.54 -25.98 14.78
N LEU A 358 -17.18 -27.01 14.22
CA LEU A 358 -16.64 -28.35 14.11
C LEU A 358 -15.98 -28.53 12.74
N THR A 359 -14.69 -28.76 12.77
CA THR A 359 -13.94 -29.18 11.58
C THR A 359 -14.01 -30.70 11.44
N MET A 360 -13.94 -31.21 10.22
CA MET A 360 -13.91 -32.66 9.94
C MET A 360 -12.93 -33.43 10.85
N LYS A 361 -11.71 -32.89 11.06
CA LYS A 361 -10.69 -33.48 11.94
C LYS A 361 -11.17 -33.61 13.39
N LYS A 362 -11.77 -32.56 13.95
CA LYS A 362 -12.29 -32.56 15.32
C LYS A 362 -13.39 -33.61 15.52
N ILE A 363 -14.24 -33.81 14.51
CA ILE A 363 -15.35 -34.78 14.58
C ILE A 363 -14.84 -36.22 14.55
N THR A 364 -13.75 -36.48 13.81
CA THR A 364 -13.09 -37.79 13.80
C THR A 364 -12.44 -38.10 15.16
N GLU A 365 -11.90 -37.08 15.85
CA GLU A 365 -11.24 -37.21 17.16
C GLU A 365 -12.22 -37.27 18.35
N ALA A 366 -13.32 -36.51 18.32
CA ALA A 366 -14.35 -36.47 19.36
C ALA A 366 -15.76 -36.36 18.73
N PRO A 367 -16.62 -37.39 18.88
CA PRO A 367 -17.87 -37.47 18.13
C PRO A 367 -19.09 -36.82 18.80
N ASP A 368 -18.93 -36.11 19.93
CA ASP A 368 -20.03 -35.52 20.70
C ASP A 368 -20.10 -34.00 20.51
N LEU A 369 -21.30 -33.50 20.19
CA LEU A 369 -21.50 -32.12 19.74
C LEU A 369 -22.21 -31.26 20.77
N ASN A 370 -21.84 -29.98 20.79
CA ASN A 370 -22.61 -28.93 21.44
C ASN A 370 -22.83 -27.81 20.43
N TYR A 371 -24.00 -27.81 19.78
CA TYR A 371 -24.39 -26.84 18.73
C TYR A 371 -24.71 -25.43 19.26
N LYS A 372 -24.38 -25.11 20.50
CA LYS A 372 -24.71 -23.83 21.09
C LYS A 372 -23.95 -22.72 20.35
N ASP A 373 -24.70 -21.68 19.97
CA ASP A 373 -24.23 -20.38 19.49
C ASP A 373 -23.82 -20.26 18.00
N ILE A 374 -24.21 -21.20 17.12
CA ILE A 374 -24.00 -21.07 15.66
C ILE A 374 -25.25 -20.53 14.94
N PHE A 375 -25.07 -19.52 14.09
CA PHE A 375 -26.18 -18.93 13.33
C PHE A 375 -26.62 -19.77 12.14
N SER A 376 -27.92 -20.02 12.02
CA SER A 376 -28.49 -20.94 11.04
C SER A 376 -28.59 -20.37 9.61
N HIS A 377 -28.73 -19.05 9.42
CA HIS A 377 -29.07 -18.47 8.11
C HIS A 377 -27.91 -17.71 7.44
N SER A 378 -27.68 -17.93 6.14
CA SER A 378 -27.02 -16.94 5.26
C SER A 378 -27.76 -16.87 3.94
N SER A 379 -27.93 -15.67 3.39
CA SER A 379 -28.52 -15.44 2.07
C SER A 379 -27.50 -15.65 0.94
N ILE A 380 -26.20 -15.47 1.23
CA ILE A 380 -25.12 -15.48 0.24
C ILE A 380 -24.61 -16.91 -0.04
N LEU A 381 -24.49 -17.76 0.99
CA LEU A 381 -23.96 -19.12 0.83
C LEU A 381 -24.69 -19.95 -0.24
N PRO A 382 -26.05 -19.99 -0.29
CA PRO A 382 -26.77 -20.69 -1.35
C PRO A 382 -26.49 -20.13 -2.75
N GLN A 383 -26.22 -18.83 -2.87
CA GLN A 383 -25.85 -18.19 -4.14
C GLN A 383 -24.45 -18.62 -4.57
N ILE A 384 -23.49 -18.65 -3.63
CA ILE A 384 -22.13 -19.16 -3.87
C ILE A 384 -22.16 -20.63 -4.30
N GLU A 385 -22.96 -21.47 -3.64
CA GLU A 385 -23.15 -22.88 -4.03
C GLU A 385 -23.68 -22.99 -5.47
N THR A 386 -24.74 -22.25 -5.79
CA THR A 386 -25.35 -22.26 -7.12
C THR A 386 -24.35 -21.81 -8.18
N PHE A 387 -23.56 -20.79 -7.88
CA PHE A 387 -22.54 -20.24 -8.75
C PHE A 387 -21.37 -21.21 -8.96
N SER A 388 -20.86 -21.79 -7.87
CA SER A 388 -19.84 -22.85 -7.91
C SER A 388 -20.23 -23.98 -8.85
N ARG A 389 -21.51 -24.37 -8.85
CA ARG A 389 -22.02 -25.41 -9.73
C ARG A 389 -22.04 -24.99 -11.20
N ILE A 390 -22.49 -23.76 -11.49
CA ILE A 390 -22.55 -23.26 -12.87
C ILE A 390 -21.15 -23.26 -13.49
N ILE A 391 -20.15 -22.80 -12.73
CA ILE A 391 -18.77 -22.73 -13.21
C ILE A 391 -18.13 -24.11 -13.26
N ALA A 392 -18.26 -24.93 -12.22
CA ALA A 392 -17.62 -26.25 -12.21
C ALA A 392 -18.16 -27.19 -13.31
N ASN A 393 -19.39 -26.97 -13.78
CA ASN A 393 -19.95 -27.73 -14.90
C ASN A 393 -19.47 -27.23 -16.27
N SER A 394 -18.93 -26.00 -16.38
CA SER A 394 -18.41 -25.44 -17.64
C SER A 394 -16.93 -25.71 -17.85
N VAL A 395 -16.17 -25.98 -16.80
CA VAL A 395 -14.70 -26.13 -16.85
C VAL A 395 -14.31 -27.63 -16.83
N LEU A 396 -13.30 -27.98 -17.63
CA LEU A 396 -12.75 -29.33 -17.87
C LEU A 396 -12.42 -30.13 -16.59
N ASP A 397 -12.25 -31.46 -16.73
CA ASP A 397 -11.97 -32.45 -15.68
C ASP A 397 -10.86 -32.05 -14.67
N GLU A 398 -9.93 -31.18 -15.08
CA GLU A 398 -8.80 -30.69 -14.29
C GLU A 398 -9.22 -29.94 -13.00
N HIS A 399 -10.48 -29.48 -12.89
CA HIS A 399 -10.96 -28.77 -11.69
C HIS A 399 -11.86 -29.61 -10.78
N ARG A 400 -11.99 -30.91 -11.03
CA ARG A 400 -12.80 -31.83 -10.21
C ARG A 400 -12.33 -31.86 -8.75
N GLU A 401 -11.01 -31.83 -8.52
CA GLU A 401 -10.44 -31.78 -7.17
C GLU A 401 -10.75 -30.48 -6.44
N LEU A 402 -10.63 -29.35 -7.14
CA LEU A 402 -10.95 -28.03 -6.58
C LEU A 402 -12.44 -27.97 -6.22
N LYS A 403 -13.31 -28.47 -7.08
CA LYS A 403 -14.75 -28.58 -6.81
C LYS A 403 -15.03 -29.50 -5.62
N ARG A 404 -14.36 -30.65 -5.52
CA ARG A 404 -14.45 -31.55 -4.36
C ARG A 404 -14.10 -30.81 -3.07
N SER A 405 -13.04 -30.01 -3.05
CA SER A 405 -12.67 -29.24 -1.86
C SER A 405 -13.72 -28.17 -1.48
N ILE A 406 -14.32 -27.51 -2.47
CA ILE A 406 -15.44 -26.58 -2.27
C ILE A 406 -16.65 -27.29 -1.65
N ASP A 407 -17.01 -28.47 -2.16
CA ASP A 407 -18.16 -29.23 -1.65
C ASP A 407 -17.94 -29.70 -0.22
N LEU A 408 -16.73 -30.16 0.11
CA LEU A 408 -16.37 -30.51 1.48
C LEU A 408 -16.52 -29.31 2.44
N LEU A 409 -16.04 -28.13 2.04
CA LEU A 409 -16.21 -26.91 2.81
C LEU A 409 -17.70 -26.57 3.01
N LEU A 410 -18.51 -26.65 1.95
CA LEU A 410 -19.95 -26.40 2.02
C LEU A 410 -20.66 -27.38 2.95
N LEU A 411 -20.33 -28.68 2.88
CA LEU A 411 -20.91 -29.68 3.78
C LEU A 411 -20.57 -29.38 5.24
N THR A 412 -19.31 -29.08 5.55
CA THR A 412 -18.89 -28.71 6.91
C THR A 412 -19.65 -27.47 7.38
N VAL A 413 -19.76 -26.43 6.56
CA VAL A 413 -20.48 -25.20 6.93
C VAL A 413 -21.97 -25.44 7.13
N TYR A 414 -22.64 -26.20 6.25
CA TYR A 414 -24.07 -26.47 6.37
C TYR A 414 -24.41 -27.39 7.54
N ALA A 415 -23.57 -28.39 7.83
CA ALA A 415 -23.73 -29.27 8.99
C ALA A 415 -23.62 -28.50 10.31
N ASN A 416 -22.63 -27.62 10.43
CA ASN A 416 -22.47 -26.76 11.62
C ASN A 416 -23.67 -25.83 11.85
N ARG A 417 -24.40 -25.48 10.79
CA ARG A 417 -25.58 -24.60 10.86
C ARG A 417 -26.91 -25.33 10.94
N SER A 418 -26.89 -26.66 10.97
CA SER A 418 -28.08 -27.51 10.88
C SER A 418 -28.94 -27.21 9.64
N ASN A 419 -28.33 -26.73 8.54
CA ASN A 419 -29.04 -26.45 7.28
C ASN A 419 -29.02 -27.70 6.38
N TRP A 420 -29.79 -28.70 6.80
CA TRP A 420 -29.80 -30.02 6.16
C TRP A 420 -30.36 -30.01 4.72
N ARG A 421 -31.21 -29.02 4.38
CA ARG A 421 -31.75 -28.88 3.02
C ARG A 421 -30.64 -28.62 1.99
N HIS A 422 -29.73 -27.70 2.32
CA HIS A 422 -28.60 -27.37 1.44
C HIS A 422 -27.51 -28.44 1.50
N PHE A 423 -27.30 -29.02 2.68
CA PHE A 423 -26.40 -30.16 2.87
C PHE A 423 -26.74 -31.34 1.93
N PHE A 424 -27.99 -31.81 1.94
CA PHE A 424 -28.41 -32.91 1.05
C PHE A 424 -28.38 -32.51 -0.44
N ARG A 425 -28.56 -31.22 -0.74
CA ARG A 425 -28.45 -30.74 -2.11
C ARG A 425 -27.01 -30.87 -2.64
N VAL A 426 -26.02 -30.52 -1.83
CA VAL A 426 -24.59 -30.73 -2.17
C VAL A 426 -24.29 -32.22 -2.34
N LEU A 427 -24.76 -33.08 -1.44
CA LEU A 427 -24.59 -34.54 -1.56
C LEU A 427 -25.21 -35.12 -2.83
N ARG A 428 -26.43 -34.71 -3.19
CA ARG A 428 -27.08 -35.14 -4.43
C ARG A 428 -26.25 -34.75 -5.66
N PHE A 429 -25.68 -33.56 -5.68
CA PHE A 429 -24.81 -33.13 -6.79
C PHE A 429 -23.46 -33.83 -6.81
N ALA A 430 -22.90 -34.19 -5.66
CA ALA A 430 -21.71 -35.04 -5.59
C ALA A 430 -21.99 -36.46 -6.12
N LEU A 431 -23.16 -37.02 -5.79
CA LEU A 431 -23.60 -38.30 -6.30
C LEU A 431 -23.73 -38.30 -7.83
N HIS A 432 -24.33 -37.26 -8.42
CA HIS A 432 -24.41 -37.11 -9.88
C HIS A 432 -23.03 -37.06 -10.58
N ARG A 433 -21.96 -36.68 -9.86
CA ARG A 433 -20.58 -36.68 -10.36
C ARG A 433 -19.78 -37.93 -9.98
N ASN A 434 -20.40 -38.89 -9.30
CA ASN A 434 -19.74 -40.07 -8.74
C ASN A 434 -18.57 -39.73 -7.79
N ASP A 435 -18.70 -38.64 -7.02
CA ASP A 435 -17.68 -38.21 -6.04
C ASP A 435 -17.93 -38.85 -4.66
N TYR A 436 -17.55 -40.13 -4.51
CA TYR A 436 -17.79 -40.91 -3.29
C TYR A 436 -17.10 -40.36 -2.03
N GLN A 437 -15.96 -39.68 -2.17
CA GLN A 437 -15.25 -39.06 -1.04
C GLN A 437 -16.05 -37.95 -0.35
N VAL A 438 -16.88 -37.22 -1.12
CA VAL A 438 -17.77 -36.19 -0.57
C VAL A 438 -18.91 -36.84 0.22
N LEU A 439 -19.43 -37.96 -0.27
CA LEU A 439 -20.46 -38.76 0.42
C LEU A 439 -19.91 -39.37 1.73
N GLN A 440 -18.69 -39.92 1.70
CA GLN A 440 -17.99 -40.43 2.88
C GLN A 440 -17.79 -39.34 3.95
N SER A 441 -17.44 -38.12 3.52
CA SER A 441 -17.33 -36.98 4.44
C SER A 441 -18.70 -36.55 5.00
N GLY A 442 -19.76 -36.67 4.21
CA GLY A 442 -21.13 -36.48 4.68
C GLY A 442 -21.53 -37.45 5.80
N LEU A 443 -21.11 -38.73 5.71
CA LEU A 443 -21.35 -39.73 6.75
C LEU A 443 -20.74 -39.30 8.10
N VAL A 444 -19.49 -38.81 8.09
CA VAL A 444 -18.81 -38.33 9.30
C VAL A 444 -19.60 -37.18 9.94
N LEU A 445 -20.02 -36.19 9.14
CA LEU A 445 -20.78 -35.03 9.62
C LEU A 445 -22.15 -35.40 10.19
N ILE A 446 -22.84 -36.37 9.59
CA ILE A 446 -24.17 -36.80 10.04
C ILE A 446 -24.08 -37.68 11.28
N SER A 447 -23.02 -38.49 11.42
CA SER A 447 -22.80 -39.30 12.62
C SER A 447 -22.68 -38.45 13.89
N ALA A 448 -22.31 -37.18 13.73
CA ALA A 448 -22.20 -36.23 14.81
C ALA A 448 -23.55 -35.54 15.12
N SER A 449 -24.53 -35.58 14.20
CA SER A 449 -25.84 -34.94 14.40
C SER A 449 -26.80 -35.76 15.25
N ASP A 450 -27.53 -35.07 16.13
CA ASP A 450 -28.55 -35.68 17.03
C ASP A 450 -29.95 -35.77 16.40
N ASP A 451 -30.16 -35.22 15.19
CA ASP A 451 -31.47 -35.18 14.54
C ASP A 451 -31.80 -36.50 13.84
N VAL A 452 -32.61 -37.33 14.50
CA VAL A 452 -33.05 -38.64 14.02
C VAL A 452 -33.64 -38.56 12.60
N LYS A 453 -34.41 -37.53 12.26
CA LYS A 453 -35.04 -37.44 10.93
C LYS A 453 -34.02 -37.27 9.82
N VAL A 454 -32.96 -36.51 10.09
CA VAL A 454 -31.87 -36.25 9.15
C VAL A 454 -31.02 -37.51 8.97
N VAL A 455 -30.71 -38.17 10.09
CA VAL A 455 -29.92 -39.42 10.10
C VAL A 455 -30.65 -40.54 9.36
N SER A 456 -31.95 -40.77 9.65
CA SER A 456 -32.75 -41.79 8.95
C SER A 456 -32.87 -41.50 7.45
N LYS A 457 -32.98 -40.23 7.06
CA LYS A 457 -32.99 -39.86 5.63
C LYS A 457 -31.67 -40.21 4.95
N PHE A 458 -30.53 -39.92 5.60
CA PHE A 458 -29.23 -40.26 5.01
C PHE A 458 -29.00 -41.77 4.93
N GLU A 459 -29.42 -42.50 5.97
CA GLU A 459 -29.39 -43.96 6.01
C GLU A 459 -30.16 -44.57 4.83
N GLN A 460 -31.34 -44.06 4.50
CA GLN A 460 -32.15 -44.58 3.39
C GLN A 460 -31.59 -44.21 2.02
N ASP A 461 -31.21 -42.95 1.83
CA ASP A 461 -30.91 -42.40 0.50
C ASP A 461 -29.45 -42.62 0.06
N TYR A 462 -28.48 -42.63 0.99
CA TYR A 462 -27.05 -42.54 0.64
C TYR A 462 -26.19 -43.67 1.22
N LEU A 463 -26.55 -44.25 2.37
CA LEU A 463 -25.75 -45.29 3.00
C LEU A 463 -25.63 -46.58 2.18
N PRO A 464 -26.68 -47.10 1.50
CA PRO A 464 -26.57 -48.28 0.66
C PRO A 464 -25.61 -48.06 -0.52
N LEU A 465 -25.60 -46.84 -1.07
CA LEU A 465 -24.71 -46.46 -2.17
C LEU A 465 -23.25 -46.43 -1.71
N LEU A 466 -22.99 -45.95 -0.49
CA LEU A 466 -21.65 -45.96 0.11
C LEU A 466 -21.16 -47.39 0.38
N ILE A 467 -22.04 -48.28 0.84
CA ILE A 467 -21.70 -49.69 1.07
C ILE A 467 -21.27 -50.36 -0.23
N ILE A 468 -22.00 -50.12 -1.32
CA ILE A 468 -21.66 -50.65 -2.66
C ILE A 468 -20.32 -50.09 -3.15
N ALA A 469 -20.04 -48.81 -2.90
CA ALA A 469 -18.80 -48.16 -3.31
C ALA A 469 -17.57 -48.56 -2.47
N GLY A 470 -17.76 -49.22 -1.33
CA GLY A 470 -16.71 -49.57 -0.37
C GLY A 470 -16.46 -48.44 0.63
N ILE A 471 -16.75 -48.71 1.91
CA ILE A 471 -16.47 -47.80 3.02
C ILE A 471 -15.10 -48.17 3.61
N PRO A 472 -14.14 -47.23 3.73
CA PRO A 472 -12.89 -47.46 4.43
C PRO A 472 -13.11 -47.92 5.87
N ASP A 473 -12.25 -48.81 6.38
CA ASP A 473 -12.40 -49.38 7.73
C ASP A 473 -12.47 -48.32 8.83
N GLU A 474 -11.76 -47.20 8.67
CA GLU A 474 -11.76 -46.05 9.57
C GLU A 474 -13.16 -45.40 9.74
N LEU A 475 -14.02 -45.50 8.72
CA LEU A 475 -15.36 -44.89 8.72
C LEU A 475 -16.47 -45.83 9.18
N THR A 476 -16.15 -47.09 9.48
CA THR A 476 -17.12 -48.10 9.94
C THR A 476 -17.75 -47.73 11.28
N VAL A 477 -16.99 -47.09 12.18
CA VAL A 477 -17.48 -46.59 13.47
C VAL A 477 -18.58 -45.55 13.28
N HIS A 478 -18.42 -44.64 12.31
CA HIS A 478 -19.41 -43.60 12.00
C HIS A 478 -20.67 -44.19 11.37
N ARG A 479 -20.53 -45.20 10.50
CA ARG A 479 -21.66 -45.98 9.97
C ARG A 479 -22.48 -46.61 11.09
N ASP A 480 -21.81 -47.28 12.02
CA ASP A 480 -22.50 -47.98 13.11
C ASP A 480 -23.19 -46.99 14.06
N LYS A 481 -22.62 -45.80 14.27
CA LYS A 481 -23.27 -44.70 15.02
C LYS A 481 -24.55 -44.21 14.32
N VAL A 482 -24.50 -44.01 12.99
CA VAL A 482 -25.68 -43.62 12.19
C VAL A 482 -26.80 -44.66 12.30
N TYR A 483 -26.49 -45.95 12.22
CA TYR A 483 -27.49 -47.03 12.39
C TYR A 483 -28.12 -47.04 13.78
N ARG A 484 -27.34 -46.77 14.85
CA ARG A 484 -27.87 -46.68 16.21
C ARG A 484 -28.86 -45.53 16.34
N ILE A 485 -28.47 -44.33 15.89
CA ILE A 485 -29.28 -43.12 15.98
C ILE A 485 -30.56 -43.25 15.14
N ALA A 486 -30.47 -43.78 13.92
CA ALA A 486 -31.64 -43.97 13.05
C ALA A 486 -32.68 -44.95 13.62
N ASN A 487 -32.22 -45.98 14.35
CA ASN A 487 -33.08 -46.97 15.02
C ASN A 487 -33.52 -46.53 16.44
N GLY A 488 -33.27 -45.28 16.83
CA GLY A 488 -33.68 -44.74 18.13
C GLY A 488 -32.94 -45.31 19.34
N LYS A 489 -31.82 -46.01 19.11
CA LYS A 489 -30.93 -46.50 20.18
C LYS A 489 -29.87 -45.43 20.43
N LYS A 490 -30.01 -44.69 21.55
CA LYS A 490 -28.99 -43.72 22.00
C LYS A 490 -27.71 -44.43 22.40
#